data_AF-A0A523RTC4-F1
#
_entry.id   AF-A0A523RTC4-F1
#
_cell.length_a   1.000
_cell.length_b   1.000
_cell.length_c   1.000
_cell.angle_alpha   90.00
_cell.angle_beta   90.00
_cell.angle_gamma   90.00
#
_symmetry.space_group_name_H-M   'P 1'
#
loop_
_entity.id
_entity.type
_entity.pdbx_description
1 polymer ?
#
loop_
_entity_poly.entity_id
_entity_poly.type
_entity_poly.pdbx_seq_one_letter_code
_entity_poly.pdbx_strand_id
1 'polypeptide(L)' 'MSPLTEFARLIGGYFEEIWGFLLFIGRASSFLVILIGAIMLFVGVRVGKTTGRDLILGGVILAIIIAYFTLYPPAFNVD' A
#
# COMPACT_ATOMS: atom_id res chain seq x y z
N MET A 1 -20.72 -26.53 13.13
CA MET A 1 -19.86 -25.34 13.30
C MET A 1 -20.47 -24.46 14.38
N SER A 2 -19.66 -23.82 15.22
CA SER A 2 -20.18 -22.96 16.27
C SER A 2 -20.58 -21.59 15.69
N PRO A 3 -21.60 -20.90 16.24
CA PRO A 3 -21.94 -19.54 15.81
C PRO A 3 -20.75 -18.55 15.87
N LEU A 4 -19.82 -18.76 16.81
CA LEU A 4 -18.61 -17.94 16.92
C LEU A 4 -17.65 -18.19 15.75
N THR A 5 -17.53 -19.43 15.28
CA THR A 5 -16.71 -19.79 14.10
C THR A 5 -17.28 -19.16 12.83
N GLU A 6 -18.61 -19.17 12.67
CA GLU A 6 -19.30 -18.53 11.54
C GLU A 6 -19.05 -17.01 11.53
N PHE A 7 -19.18 -16.37 12.69
CA PHE A 7 -18.91 -14.95 12.86
C PHE A 7 -17.45 -14.59 12.57
N ALA A 8 -16.50 -15.38 13.09
CA ALA A 8 -15.08 -15.17 12.86
C ALA A 8 -14.72 -15.30 11.37
N ARG A 9 -15.31 -16.26 10.65
CA ARG A 9 -15.13 -16.41 9.20
C ARG A 9 -15.67 -15.20 8.42
N LEU A 10 -16.84 -14.69 8.80
CA LEU A 10 -17.44 -13.51 8.16
C LEU A 10 -16.58 -12.25 8.36
N ILE A 11 -16.08 -12.04 9.58
CA ILE A 11 -15.15 -10.93 9.88
C ILE A 11 -13.82 -11.09 9.14
N GLY A 12 -13.27 -12.32 9.08
CA GLY A 12 -12.05 -12.63 8.33
C GLY A 12 -12.16 -12.25 6.85
N GLY A 13 -13.30 -12.57 6.21
CA GLY A 13 -13.56 -12.17 4.83
C GLY A 13 -13.58 -10.65 4.60
N TYR A 14 -14.16 -9.88 5.52
CA TYR A 14 -14.11 -8.42 5.43
C TYR A 14 -12.69 -7.87 5.57
N PHE A 15 -11.87 -8.44 6.45
CA PHE A 15 -10.47 -8.02 6.56
C PHE A 15 -9.67 -8.34 5.31
N GLU A 16 -9.91 -9.48 4.67
CA GLU A 16 -9.30 -9.84 3.39
C GLU A 16 -9.65 -8.83 2.29
N GLU A 17 -10.92 -8.42 2.19
CA GLU A 17 -11.37 -7.43 1.23
C GLU A 17 -10.74 -6.05 1.46
N ILE A 18 -10.75 -5.58 2.71
CA ILE A 18 -10.12 -4.31 3.10
C ILE A 18 -8.62 -4.35 2.79
N TRP A 19 -7.97 -5.47 3.07
CA TRP A 19 -6.55 -5.65 2.77
C TRP A 19 -6.27 -5.54 1.27
N GLY A 20 -7.08 -6.19 0.42
CA GLY A 20 -7.00 -6.05 -1.03
C GLY A 20 -7.14 -4.60 -1.49
N PHE A 21 -8.07 -3.86 -0.91
CA PHE A 21 -8.27 -2.43 -1.20
C PHE A 21 -7.06 -1.57 -0.78
N LEU A 22 -6.47 -1.83 0.39
CA LEU A 22 -5.26 -1.14 0.86
C LEU A 22 -4.06 -1.40 -0.06
N LEU A 23 -3.88 -2.65 -0.53
CA LEU A 23 -2.84 -2.96 -1.51
C LEU A 23 -3.07 -2.23 -2.84
N PHE A 24 -4.32 -2.15 -3.30
CA PHE A 24 -4.66 -1.42 -4.52
C PHE A 24 -4.28 0.07 -4.42
N ILE A 25 -4.72 0.75 -3.35
CA ILE A 25 -4.36 2.16 -3.13
C ILE A 25 -2.86 2.31 -2.98
N GLY A 26 -2.19 1.44 -2.21
CA GLY A 26 -0.75 1.52 -2.01
C GLY A 26 0.05 1.41 -3.31
N ARG A 27 -0.36 0.52 -4.22
CA ARG A 27 0.22 0.42 -5.59
C ARG A 27 0.05 1.73 -6.34
N ALA A 28 -1.19 2.25 -6.43
CA ALA A 28 -1.48 3.49 -7.12
C ALA A 28 -0.71 4.69 -6.53
N SER A 29 -0.69 4.82 -5.20
CA SER A 29 0.02 5.88 -4.50
C SER A 29 1.54 5.80 -4.73
N SER A 30 2.14 4.61 -4.66
CA SER A 30 3.58 4.45 -4.90
C SER A 30 3.97 4.93 -6.31
N PHE A 31 3.18 4.58 -7.31
CA PHE A 31 3.39 5.03 -8.68
C PHE A 31 3.24 6.54 -8.82
N LEU A 32 2.16 7.12 -8.28
CA LEU A 32 1.92 8.57 -8.34
C LEU A 32 3.01 9.37 -7.64
N VAL A 33 3.46 8.94 -6.47
CA VAL A 33 4.51 9.61 -5.70
C VAL A 33 5.84 9.60 -6.45
N ILE A 34 6.22 8.46 -7.06
CA ILE A 34 7.42 8.37 -7.90
C ILE A 34 7.30 9.31 -9.11
N LEU A 35 6.15 9.29 -9.80
CA LEU A 35 5.91 10.12 -10.98
C LEU A 35 5.99 11.62 -10.66
N ILE A 36 5.32 12.05 -9.58
CA ILE A 36 5.36 13.45 -9.13
C ILE A 36 6.80 13.84 -8.76
N GLY A 37 7.51 12.98 -8.03
CA GLY A 37 8.92 13.23 -7.67
C GLY A 37 9.83 13.35 -8.89
N ALA A 38 9.62 12.51 -9.91
CA ALA A 38 10.33 12.58 -11.18
C ALA A 38 10.03 13.89 -11.91
N ILE A 39 8.76 14.26 -12.08
CA ILE A 39 8.35 15.52 -12.70
C ILE A 39 8.98 16.71 -11.96
N MET A 40 8.92 16.75 -10.64
CA MET A 40 9.54 17.82 -9.84
C MET A 40 11.05 17.92 -10.07
N LEU A 41 11.74 16.79 -10.20
CA LEU A 41 13.18 16.74 -10.46
C LEU A 41 13.51 17.30 -11.86
N PHE A 42 12.71 16.97 -12.87
CA PHE A 42 12.88 17.46 -14.24
C PHE A 42 12.55 18.95 -14.39
N VAL A 43 11.50 19.43 -13.72
CA VAL A 43 11.07 20.83 -13.79
C VAL A 43 11.89 21.73 -12.84
N GLY A 44 12.79 21.14 -12.04
CA GLY A 44 13.65 21.89 -11.11
C GLY A 44 12.88 22.55 -9.95
N VAL A 45 11.65 22.10 -9.68
CA VAL A 45 10.77 22.68 -8.66
C VAL A 45 11.14 22.13 -7.30
N ARG A 46 11.35 23.04 -6.33
CA ARG A 46 11.45 22.70 -4.90
C ARG A 46 10.17 23.12 -4.20
N VAL A 47 9.49 22.18 -3.54
CA VAL A 47 8.30 22.47 -2.72
C VAL A 47 8.71 22.32 -1.25
N GLY A 48 8.92 23.45 -0.57
CA GLY A 48 9.37 23.46 0.82
C GLY A 48 10.80 22.94 1.01
N LYS A 49 11.01 22.02 1.97
CA LYS A 49 12.30 21.34 2.22
C LYS A 49 12.47 20.03 1.43
N THR A 50 11.43 19.57 0.75
CA THR A 50 11.38 18.26 0.12
C THR A 50 11.85 18.35 -1.32
N THR A 51 12.82 17.52 -1.70
CA THR A 51 13.32 17.46 -3.07
C THR A 51 12.55 16.40 -3.86
N GLY A 52 12.42 16.55 -5.19
CA GLY A 52 11.84 15.50 -6.04
C GLY A 52 12.49 14.12 -5.84
N ARG A 53 13.79 14.10 -5.51
CA ARG A 53 14.55 12.89 -5.16
C ARG A 53 14.02 12.19 -3.90
N ASP A 54 13.70 12.93 -2.85
CA ASP A 54 13.18 12.38 -1.59
C ASP A 54 11.79 11.78 -1.80
N LEU A 55 10.99 12.43 -2.66
CA LEU A 55 9.67 11.96 -3.02
C LEU A 55 9.74 10.64 -3.82
N ILE A 56 10.67 10.55 -4.80
CA ILE A 56 10.94 9.29 -5.51
C ILE A 56 11.33 8.18 -4.53
N LEU A 57 12.26 8.45 -3.61
CA LEU A 57 12.69 7.47 -2.61
C LEU A 57 11.53 7.00 -1.72
N GLY A 58 10.69 7.91 -1.26
CA GLY A 58 9.49 7.57 -0.48
C GLY A 58 8.52 6.68 -1.27
N GLY A 59 8.30 6.99 -2.55
CA GLY A 59 7.47 6.16 -3.43
C GLY A 59 8.07 4.78 -3.69
N VAL A 60 9.38 4.66 -3.86
CA VAL A 60 10.09 3.38 -4.01
C VAL A 60 9.99 2.54 -2.73
N ILE A 61 10.20 3.15 -1.57
CA ILE A 61 10.04 2.47 -0.27
C ILE A 61 8.61 1.96 -0.12
N LEU A 62 7.61 2.78 -0.43
CA LEU A 62 6.21 2.35 -0.41
C LEU A 62 5.96 1.18 -1.36
N ALA A 63 6.51 1.22 -2.59
CA ALA A 63 6.39 0.13 -3.54
C ALA A 63 7.00 -1.18 -3.00
N ILE A 64 8.14 -1.12 -2.30
CA ILE A 64 8.77 -2.28 -1.65
C ILE A 64 7.86 -2.83 -0.54
N ILE A 65 7.30 -1.97 0.31
CA ILE A 65 6.37 -2.39 1.37
C ILE A 65 5.14 -3.10 0.78
N ILE A 66 4.57 -2.53 -0.28
CA ILE A 66 3.41 -3.11 -0.96
C ILE A 66 3.75 -4.44 -1.67
N ALA A 67 4.94 -4.54 -2.26
CA ALA A 67 5.42 -5.79 -2.84
C ALA A 67 5.58 -6.88 -1.78
N TYR A 68 6.16 -6.55 -0.62
CA TYR A 68 6.28 -7.46 0.51
C TYR A 68 4.92 -8.01 0.94
N PHE A 69 3.93 -7.14 1.18
CA PHE A 69 2.60 -7.54 1.61
C PHE A 69 1.75 -8.21 0.54
N THR A 70 2.12 -8.08 -0.74
CA THR A 70 1.55 -8.87 -1.83
C THR A 70 2.09 -10.30 -1.81
N LEU A 71 3.38 -10.48 -1.50
CA LEU A 71 4.02 -11.80 -1.42
C LEU A 71 3.66 -12.56 -0.14
N TYR A 72 3.54 -11.82 0.97
CA TYR A 72 3.26 -12.35 2.30
C TYR A 72 1.99 -11.70 2.86
N PRO A 73 0.81 -12.04 2.33
CA PRO A 73 -0.43 -11.53 2.88
C PRO A 73 -0.64 -12.10 4.30
N PRO A 74 -1.19 -11.29 5.22
CA PRO A 74 -1.61 -11.78 6.53
C PRO A 74 -2.71 -12.83 6.39
N ALA A 75 -2.71 -13.81 7.30
CA ALA A 75 -3.78 -14.78 7.39
C ALA A 75 -4.97 -14.17 8.16
N PHE A 76 -6.08 -13.96 7.46
CA PHE A 76 -7.34 -13.48 8.07
C PHE A 76 -8.31 -14.60 8.41
N ASN A 77 -8.00 -15.82 7.97
CA ASN A 77 -8.84 -16.99 8.14
C ASN A 77 -8.58 -17.62 9.51
N VAL A 78 -9.66 -18.01 10.18
CA VAL A 78 -9.61 -18.82 11.39
C VAL A 78 -10.01 -20.22 10.97
N ASP A 79 -9.04 -21.12 10.86
CA ASP A 79 -9.31 -22.55 10.61
C ASP A 79 -10.03 -23.19 11.80
#